data_AF-A0A0F9PXL2-F1
#
_entry.id   AF-A0A0F9PXL2-F1
#
_cell.length_a   1.000
_cell.length_b   1.000
_cell.length_c   1.000
_cell.angle_alpha   90.00
_cell.angle_beta   90.00
_cell.angle_gamma   90.00
#
_symmetry.space_group_name_H-M   'P 1'
#
loop_
_entity.id
_entity.type
_entity.pdbx_description
1 polymer ?
#
loop_
_entity_poly.entity_id
_entity_poly.type
_entity_poly.pdbx_seq_one_letter_code
_entity_poly.pdbx_strand_id
1 'polypeptide(L)'
;MLPDFLLKHRHKLVALTIKVVPLSKIRRARRPNSDYSSLKVCEREVRISEEMFEHAKIPVFETTDTSIEEIATYVVQAMKFGIAETDV
;
A
#
# COMPACT_ATOMS: atom_id res chain seq x y z
N MET A 1 13.39 3.72 -5.31
CA MET A 1 13.73 3.83 -3.87
C MET A 1 12.96 4.99 -3.25
N LEU A 2 12.68 4.94 -1.94
CA LEU A 2 12.00 6.04 -1.22
C LEU A 2 12.98 7.19 -0.91
N PRO A 3 12.53 8.45 -0.98
CA PRO A 3 13.32 9.61 -0.53
C PRO A 3 13.74 9.54 0.94
N ASP A 4 14.94 10.05 1.24
CA ASP A 4 15.53 10.02 2.59
C ASP A 4 14.66 10.70 3.66
N PHE A 5 13.96 11.77 3.31
CA PHE A 5 13.10 12.47 4.27
C PHE A 5 11.92 11.61 4.73
N LEU A 6 11.42 10.69 3.90
CA LEU A 6 10.41 9.71 4.32
C LEU A 6 11.03 8.65 5.23
N LEU A 7 12.24 8.19 4.90
CA LEU A 7 12.93 7.18 5.68
C LEU A 7 13.24 7.62 7.12
N LYS A 8 13.46 8.93 7.35
CA LYS A 8 13.58 9.52 8.71
C LYS A 8 12.30 9.37 9.55
N HIS A 9 11.16 9.24 8.89
CA HIS A 9 9.85 9.07 9.53
C HIS A 9 9.26 7.68 9.26
N ARG A 10 10.10 6.64 9.10
CA ARG A 10 9.66 5.27 8.79
C ARG A 10 8.57 4.73 9.72
N HIS A 11 8.61 5.09 11.00
CA HIS A 11 7.60 4.71 12.00
C HIS A 11 6.20 5.30 11.73
N LYS A 12 6.09 6.24 10.80
CA LYS A 12 4.84 6.85 10.31
C LYS A 12 4.48 6.40 8.90
N LEU A 13 5.13 5.36 8.38
CA LEU A 13 4.86 4.83 7.04
C LEU A 13 4.14 3.50 7.16
N VAL A 14 3.08 3.36 6.36
CA VAL A 14 2.39 2.09 6.11
C VAL A 14 2.39 1.87 4.61
N ALA A 15 2.77 0.67 4.17
CA ALA A 15 2.74 0.30 2.76
C ALA A 15 1.49 -0.51 2.45
N LEU A 16 0.79 -0.13 1.38
CA LEU A 16 -0.36 -0.84 0.85
C LEU A 16 -0.01 -1.38 -0.53
N THR A 17 -0.26 -2.66 -0.78
CA THR A 17 -0.11 -3.27 -2.10
C THR A 17 -1.43 -3.86 -2.57
N ILE A 18 -1.56 -4.12 -3.87
CA ILE A 18 -2.75 -4.67 -4.50
C ILE A 18 -2.35 -5.65 -5.59
N LYS A 19 -3.09 -6.75 -5.73
CA LYS A 19 -2.87 -7.69 -6.82
C LYS A 19 -3.10 -7.02 -8.19
N VAL A 20 -2.25 -7.38 -9.14
CA VAL A 20 -2.23 -6.83 -10.51
C VAL A 20 -3.59 -6.92 -11.22
N VAL A 21 -4.21 -8.10 -11.18
CA VAL A 21 -5.47 -8.34 -11.91
C VAL A 21 -6.62 -7.50 -11.33
N PRO A 22 -6.87 -7.49 -10.00
CA PRO A 22 -7.79 -6.54 -9.37
C PRO A 22 -7.52 -5.08 -9.71
N LEU A 23 -6.26 -4.63 -9.64
CA LEU A 23 -5.87 -3.25 -9.99
C LEU A 23 -6.25 -2.88 -11.43
N SER A 24 -5.93 -3.76 -12.39
CA SER A 24 -6.28 -3.55 -13.81
C SER A 24 -7.79 -3.44 -14.00
N LYS A 25 -8.59 -4.30 -13.34
CA LYS A 25 -10.06 -4.25 -13.39
C LYS A 25 -10.61 -2.92 -12.85
N ILE A 26 -10.14 -2.48 -11.68
CA ILE A 26 -10.55 -1.21 -11.07
C ILE A 26 -10.19 -0.03 -11.97
N ARG A 27 -8.97 0.00 -12.50
CA ARG A 27 -8.51 1.08 -13.40
C ARG A 27 -9.29 1.11 -14.70
N ARG A 28 -9.64 -0.05 -15.26
CA ARG A 28 -10.48 -0.15 -16.47
C ARG A 28 -11.87 0.40 -16.25
N ALA A 29 -12.49 0.12 -15.10
CA ALA A 29 -13.80 0.68 -14.75
C ALA A 29 -13.77 2.20 -14.62
N ARG A 30 -12.67 2.77 -14.10
CA ARG A 30 -12.48 4.23 -13.97
C ARG A 30 -12.11 4.92 -15.29
N ARG A 31 -11.30 4.28 -16.13
CA ARG A 31 -10.85 4.82 -17.43
C ARG A 31 -10.66 3.69 -18.44
N PRO A 32 -11.71 3.31 -19.18
CA PRO A 32 -11.64 2.24 -20.15
C PRO A 32 -10.69 2.59 -21.31
N ASN A 33 -10.21 1.57 -22.03
CA ASN A 33 -9.37 1.70 -23.23
C ASN A 33 -8.10 2.54 -23.05
N SER A 34 -7.48 2.48 -21.87
CA SER A 34 -6.25 3.21 -21.56
C SER A 34 -5.11 2.28 -21.15
N ASP A 35 -3.88 2.64 -21.55
CA ASP A 35 -2.66 1.94 -21.15
C ASP A 35 -2.49 1.87 -19.62
N TYR A 36 -3.00 2.89 -18.92
CA TYR A 36 -3.08 2.96 -17.46
C TYR A 36 -3.73 1.72 -16.82
N SER A 37 -4.70 1.10 -17.51
CA SER A 37 -5.41 -0.09 -17.05
C SER A 37 -4.84 -1.41 -17.60
N SER A 38 -3.77 -1.36 -18.40
CA SER A 38 -3.17 -2.58 -18.97
C SER A 38 -2.47 -3.42 -17.89
N LEU A 39 -2.52 -4.74 -18.03
CA LEU A 39 -1.85 -5.66 -17.11
C LEU A 39 -0.35 -5.39 -17.05
N LYS A 40 0.30 -5.19 -18.21
CA LYS A 40 1.73 -4.87 -18.29
C LYS A 40 2.13 -3.64 -17.47
N VAL A 41 1.33 -2.57 -17.51
CA VAL A 41 1.58 -1.36 -16.71
C VAL A 41 1.35 -1.63 -15.23
N CYS A 42 0.26 -2.31 -14.88
CA CYS A 42 -0.06 -2.66 -13.50
C CYS A 42 1.01 -3.57 -12.88
N GLU A 43 1.47 -4.61 -13.58
CA GLU A 43 2.55 -5.51 -13.13
C GLU A 43 3.84 -4.76 -12.84
N ARG A 44 4.25 -3.89 -13.76
CA ARG A 44 5.46 -3.08 -13.61
C ARG A 44 5.36 -2.16 -12.39
N GLU A 45 4.23 -1.47 -12.23
CA GLU A 45 4.03 -0.53 -11.12
C GLU A 45 3.96 -1.23 -9.76
N VAL A 46 3.26 -2.36 -9.67
CA VAL A 46 3.18 -3.17 -8.45
C VAL A 46 4.57 -3.67 -8.07
N ARG A 47 5.31 -4.26 -9.02
CA ARG A 47 6.68 -4.75 -8.77
C ARG A 47 7.61 -3.64 -8.24
N ILE A 48 7.64 -2.49 -8.92
CA ILE A 48 8.47 -1.34 -8.49
C ILE A 48 8.10 -0.91 -7.07
N SER A 49 6.81 -0.90 -6.74
CA SER A 49 6.33 -0.49 -5.42
C SER A 49 6.74 -1.50 -4.34
N GLU A 50 6.58 -2.79 -4.60
CA GLU A 50 6.95 -3.88 -3.69
C GLU A 50 8.45 -3.90 -3.40
N GLU A 51 9.29 -3.77 -4.44
CA GLU A 51 10.73 -3.61 -4.30
C GLU A 51 11.06 -2.38 -3.44
N MET A 52 10.36 -1.26 -3.64
CA MET A 52 10.56 -0.05 -2.83
C MET A 52 10.21 -0.26 -1.36
N PHE A 53 9.13 -0.98 -1.07
CA PHE A 53 8.70 -1.27 0.30
C PHE A 53 9.64 -2.24 1.00
N GLU A 54 10.11 -3.27 0.30
CA GLU A 54 11.07 -4.26 0.80
C GLU A 54 12.40 -3.59 1.19
N HIS A 55 12.98 -2.79 0.28
CA HIS A 55 14.21 -2.05 0.57
C HIS A 55 14.06 -1.10 1.76
N ALA A 56 12.87 -0.50 1.91
CA ALA A 56 12.56 0.41 3.01
C ALA A 56 12.17 -0.33 4.31
N LYS A 57 12.12 -1.67 4.32
CA LYS A 57 11.68 -2.50 5.46
C LYS A 57 10.39 -1.98 6.10
N ILE A 58 9.41 -1.60 5.29
CA ILE A 58 8.10 -1.12 5.74
C ILE A 58 7.15 -2.33 5.74
N PRO A 59 6.39 -2.58 6.83
CA PRO A 59 5.32 -3.57 6.81
C PRO A 59 4.34 -3.29 5.67
N VAL A 60 4.07 -4.31 4.85
CA VAL A 60 3.18 -4.20 3.69
C VAL A 60 1.87 -4.93 3.99
N PHE A 61 0.76 -4.29 3.66
CA PHE A 61 -0.57 -4.87 3.71
C PHE A 61 -1.14 -5.03 2.30
N GLU A 62 -1.50 -6.25 1.92
CA GLU A 62 -2.21 -6.51 0.68
C GLU A 62 -3.68 -6.17 0.86
N THR A 63 -4.16 -5.16 0.14
CA THR A 63 -5.53 -4.65 0.27
C THR A 63 -6.50 -5.26 -0.74
N THR A 64 -6.13 -6.37 -1.38
CA THR A 64 -7.04 -7.02 -2.33
C THR A 64 -8.26 -7.54 -1.59
N ASP A 65 -9.45 -7.24 -2.12
CA ASP A 65 -10.74 -7.64 -1.53
C ASP A 65 -10.95 -7.16 -0.08
N THR A 66 -10.18 -6.15 0.35
CA THR A 66 -10.28 -5.54 1.69
C THR A 66 -11.10 -4.26 1.61
N SER A 67 -12.02 -4.05 2.56
CA SER A 67 -12.80 -2.82 2.67
C SER A 67 -11.94 -1.61 3.12
N ILE A 68 -12.46 -0.40 2.93
CA ILE A 68 -11.76 0.82 3.34
C ILE A 68 -11.65 0.87 4.88
N GLU A 69 -12.67 0.40 5.58
CA GLU A 69 -12.76 0.33 7.03
C GLU A 69 -11.74 -0.65 7.62
N GLU A 70 -11.53 -1.80 6.98
CA GLU A 70 -10.49 -2.76 7.35
C GLU A 70 -9.09 -2.22 7.11
N ILE A 71 -8.85 -1.54 5.98
CA ILE A 71 -7.58 -0.85 5.70
C ILE A 71 -7.31 0.22 6.77
N ALA A 72 -8.33 1.01 7.13
CA ALA A 72 -8.19 2.04 8.16
C ALA A 72 -7.84 1.43 9.53
N THR A 73 -8.51 0.34 9.91
CA THR A 73 -8.23 -0.40 11.15
C THR A 73 -6.80 -0.93 11.16
N TYR A 74 -6.34 -1.51 10.04
CA TYR A 74 -4.95 -1.95 9.90
C TYR A 74 -3.96 -0.80 10.08
N VAL A 75 -4.19 0.35 9.44
CA VAL A 75 -3.31 1.52 9.55
C VAL A 75 -3.23 2.02 10.98
N VAL A 76 -4.36 2.15 11.68
CA VAL A 76 -4.41 2.59 13.08
C VAL A 76 -3.61 1.62 13.97
N GLN A 77 -3.83 0.32 13.79
CA GLN A 77 -3.14 -0.73 14.54
C GLN A 77 -1.62 -0.73 14.26
N ALA A 78 -1.22 -0.65 12.99
CA ALA A 78 0.18 -0.65 12.57
C ALA A 78 0.95 0.57 13.10
N MET A 79 0.27 1.72 13.19
CA MET A 79 0.84 2.96 13.70
C MET A 79 0.77 3.10 15.22
N LYS A 80 0.12 2.14 15.92
CA LYS A 80 -0.21 2.24 17.35
C LYS A 80 -0.94 3.55 17.71
N PHE A 81 -1.78 4.07 16.81
CA PHE A 81 -2.63 5.23 17.15
C PHE A 81 -3.70 4.76 18.15
N GLY A 82 -3.53 5.09 19.44
CA GLY A 82 -4.61 4.94 20.42
C GLY A 82 -4.65 3.65 21.25
N ILE A 83 -3.51 3.04 21.57
CA ILE A 83 -3.37 2.34 22.85
C ILE A 83 -2.29 3.11 23.59
N ALA A 84 -2.70 4.08 24.41
CA ALA A 84 -1.85 4.47 25.52
C ALA A 84 -1.54 3.16 26.26
N GLU A 85 -0.26 2.78 26.33
CA GLU A 85 0.20 1.94 27.43
C GLU A 85 -0.24 2.66 28.69
N THR A 86 -1.38 2.25 29.24
CA THR A 86 -1.61 2.44 30.67
C THR A 86 -0.66 1.45 31.31
N ASP A 87 0.57 1.91 31.55
CA ASP A 87 1.47 1.27 32.50
C ASP A 87 0.72 1.23 33.85
N VAL A 88 0.30 0.04 34.25
CA VAL A 88 -0.15 -0.28 35.62
C VAL A 88 0.85 -1.26 36.22
#